data_AF-A0A920DPP1-F1
#
_entry.id   AF-A0A920DPP1-F1
#
_cell.length_a   1.000
_cell.length_b   1.000
_cell.length_c   1.000
_cell.angle_alpha   90.00
_cell.angle_beta   90.00
_cell.angle_gamma   90.00
#
_symmetry.space_group_name_H-M   'P 1'
#
loop_
_entity.id
_entity.type
_entity.pdbx_description
1 polymer ?
#
loop_
_entity_poly.entity_id
_entity_poly.type
_entity_poly.pdbx_seq_one_letter_code
_entity_poly.pdbx_strand_id
1 'polypeptide(L)'
;MQDKAIESAQNNRVKDPSSPVFSCMLSQWNAKLVDSETDLSSNIETYDVFGYERFLACYRSASKIGAAGEIGVDTEKRKVPNGTRFRARVVCKNGTCSTEWKDTECCYTIDLEKY
;
A
#
# COMPACT_ATOMS: atom_id res chain seq x y z
N MET A 1 8.48 7.35 -14.57
CA MET A 1 9.17 6.97 -13.30
C MET A 1 8.17 6.62 -12.22
N GLN A 2 7.04 7.32 -12.17
CA GLN A 2 5.83 6.96 -11.42
C GLN A 2 5.53 5.46 -11.32
N ASP A 3 5.46 4.70 -12.43
CA ASP A 3 5.18 3.25 -12.38
C ASP A 3 6.23 2.46 -11.59
N LYS A 4 7.51 2.81 -11.71
CA LYS A 4 8.59 2.19 -10.91
C LYS A 4 8.48 2.53 -9.44
N ALA A 5 7.99 3.73 -9.12
CA ALA A 5 7.73 4.11 -7.73
C ALA A 5 6.60 3.26 -7.14
N ILE A 6 5.52 3.05 -7.90
CA ILE A 6 4.42 2.15 -7.53
C ILE A 6 4.92 0.72 -7.35
N GLU A 7 5.70 0.20 -8.31
CA GLU A 7 6.28 -1.15 -8.25
C GLU A 7 7.20 -1.31 -7.03
N SER A 8 8.05 -0.30 -6.74
CA SER A 8 8.90 -0.31 -5.54
C SER A 8 8.07 -0.38 -4.26
N ALA A 9 6.99 0.39 -4.16
CA ALA A 9 6.10 0.33 -3.01
C ALA A 9 5.41 -1.03 -2.87
N GLN A 10 4.92 -1.61 -3.97
CA GLN A 10 4.29 -2.93 -4.00
C GLN A 10 5.24 -4.05 -3.53
N ASN A 11 6.49 -3.99 -3.99
CA ASN A 11 7.53 -4.99 -3.67
C ASN A 11 8.07 -4.83 -2.23
N ASN A 12 8.13 -3.60 -1.72
CA ASN A 12 8.62 -3.28 -0.38
C ASN A 12 7.48 -3.05 0.62
N ARG A 13 6.33 -3.71 0.45
CA ARG A 13 5.24 -3.68 1.42
C ARG A 13 5.70 -4.22 2.78
N VAL A 14 5.21 -3.58 3.85
CA VAL A 14 5.48 -4.03 5.21
C VAL A 14 4.81 -5.39 5.44
N LYS A 15 5.62 -6.38 5.86
CA LYS A 15 5.17 -7.76 6.11
C LYS A 15 4.93 -8.06 7.59
N ASP A 16 5.35 -7.16 8.48
CA ASP A 16 5.19 -7.29 9.93
C ASP A 16 3.75 -6.91 10.35
N PRO A 17 2.94 -7.87 10.83
CA PRO A 17 1.56 -7.60 11.24
C PRO A 17 1.41 -6.67 12.44
N SER A 18 2.48 -6.36 13.19
CA SER A 18 2.43 -5.39 14.28
C SER A 18 2.46 -3.94 13.78
N SER A 19 2.96 -3.70 12.57
CA SER A 19 3.15 -2.35 12.03
C SER A 19 1.81 -1.65 11.73
N PRO A 20 1.67 -0.34 12.02
CA PRO A 20 0.46 0.42 11.70
C PRO A 20 0.20 0.56 10.20
N VAL A 21 1.23 0.41 9.38
CA VAL A 21 1.18 0.48 7.90
C VAL A 21 1.16 -0.92 7.25
N PHE A 22 0.97 -1.98 8.03
CA PHE A 22 0.79 -3.33 7.51
C PHE A 22 -0.58 -3.51 6.87
N SER A 23 -0.58 -4.06 5.65
CA SER A 23 -1.76 -4.45 4.88
C SER A 23 -1.48 -5.76 4.14
N CYS A 24 -2.52 -6.57 3.97
CA CYS A 24 -2.42 -7.85 3.28
C CYS A 24 -2.63 -7.71 1.78
N MET A 25 -3.57 -6.84 1.37
CA MET A 25 -3.81 -6.58 -0.05
C MET A 25 -4.22 -5.13 -0.28
N LEU A 26 -3.29 -4.41 -0.90
CA LEU A 26 -3.52 -3.07 -1.40
C LEU A 26 -3.83 -3.11 -2.89
N SER A 27 -4.75 -2.25 -3.31
CA SER A 27 -5.15 -2.09 -4.71
C SER A 27 -5.37 -0.62 -5.05
N GLN A 28 -5.73 -0.34 -6.31
CA GLN A 28 -5.99 1.03 -6.78
C GLN A 28 -4.83 1.97 -6.49
N TRP A 29 -3.64 1.52 -6.89
CA TRP A 29 -2.40 2.24 -6.63
C TRP A 29 -2.36 3.54 -7.43
N ASN A 30 -1.91 4.60 -6.78
CA ASN A 30 -1.65 5.89 -7.41
C ASN A 30 -0.32 6.42 -6.86
N ALA A 31 0.35 7.27 -7.62
CA ALA A 31 1.55 7.97 -7.18
C ALA A 31 1.46 9.44 -7.57
N LYS A 32 1.75 10.32 -6.62
CA LYS A 32 1.78 11.76 -6.82
C LYS A 32 3.21 12.26 -6.67
N LEU A 33 3.70 13.03 -7.65
CA LEU A 33 5.02 13.64 -7.57
C LEU A 33 5.05 14.66 -6.43
N VAL A 34 6.15 14.67 -5.68
CA VAL A 34 6.42 15.63 -4.63
C VAL A 34 7.45 16.61 -5.18
N ASP A 35 6.95 17.70 -5.78
CA ASP A 35 7.78 18.68 -6.49
C ASP A 35 8.86 19.29 -5.58
N SER A 36 8.55 19.51 -4.30
CA SER A 36 9.49 20.08 -3.32
C SER A 36 10.68 19.17 -2.98
N GLU A 37 10.60 17.88 -3.28
CA GLU A 37 11.63 16.88 -2.99
C GLU A 37 12.16 16.23 -4.29
N THR A 38 11.76 16.76 -5.43
CA THR A 38 12.17 16.31 -6.75
C THR A 38 13.26 17.24 -7.26
N ASP A 39 14.39 16.65 -7.68
CA ASP A 39 15.49 17.35 -8.33
C ASP A 39 15.76 16.67 -9.68
N LEU A 40 15.17 17.23 -10.73
CA LEU A 40 15.34 16.75 -12.09
C LEU A 40 16.77 16.91 -12.61
N SER A 41 17.53 17.91 -12.10
CA SER A 41 18.92 18.12 -12.50
C SER A 41 19.84 17.00 -12.01
N SER A 42 19.53 16.44 -10.83
CA SER A 42 20.20 15.28 -10.25
C SER A 42 19.52 13.95 -10.59
N ASN A 43 18.50 13.95 -11.44
CA ASN A 43 17.69 12.78 -11.81
C ASN A 43 17.12 12.05 -10.57
N ILE A 44 16.61 12.85 -9.62
CA ILE A 44 15.94 12.41 -8.39
C ILE A 44 14.48 12.81 -8.50
N GLU A 45 13.58 11.83 -8.48
CA GLU A 45 12.14 12.06 -8.41
C GLU A 45 11.57 11.45 -7.15
N THR A 46 10.79 12.22 -6.41
CA THR A 46 10.18 11.78 -5.16
C THR A 46 8.67 11.70 -5.32
N TYR A 47 8.08 10.58 -4.92
CA TYR A 47 6.66 10.30 -5.06
C TYR A 47 6.02 9.93 -3.72
N ASP A 48 4.82 10.45 -3.49
CA ASP A 48 3.88 9.86 -2.54
C ASP A 48 3.06 8.80 -3.28
N VAL A 49 3.29 7.53 -2.93
CA VAL A 49 2.58 6.38 -3.47
C VAL A 49 1.48 5.96 -2.49
N PHE A 50 0.27 5.80 -3.02
CA PHE A 50 -0.90 5.41 -2.26
C PHE A 50 -1.41 4.04 -2.71
N GLY A 51 -1.86 3.24 -1.76
CA GLY A 51 -2.61 2.00 -2.02
C GLY A 51 -3.78 1.86 -1.05
N TYR A 52 -4.93 1.38 -1.53
CA TYR A 52 -6.14 1.21 -0.73
C TYR A 52 -6.30 -0.24 -0.26
N GLU A 53 -6.66 -0.43 1.01
CA GLU A 53 -7.02 -1.75 1.54
C GLU A 53 -8.23 -2.31 0.79
N ARG A 54 -8.08 -3.53 0.27
CA ARG A 54 -9.16 -4.24 -0.42
C ARG A 54 -9.57 -5.52 0.29
N PHE A 55 -8.75 -6.09 1.18
CA PHE A 55 -9.03 -7.42 1.72
C PHE A 55 -9.29 -7.46 3.22
N LEU A 56 -10.28 -8.27 3.58
CA LEU A 56 -10.97 -8.26 4.88
C LEU A 56 -10.26 -9.10 5.95
N ALA A 57 -9.44 -10.05 5.52
CA ALA A 57 -8.82 -11.03 6.40
C ALA A 57 -7.31 -10.96 6.27
N CYS A 58 -6.69 -10.28 7.23
CA CYS A 58 -5.23 -10.24 7.34
C CYS A 58 -4.62 -11.41 8.11
N TYR A 59 -5.45 -12.40 8.45
CA TYR A 59 -5.06 -13.50 9.31
C TYR A 59 -5.11 -14.81 8.52
N ARG A 60 -4.04 -15.60 8.65
CA ARG A 60 -4.13 -17.03 8.33
C ARG A 60 -5.20 -17.63 9.24
N SER A 61 -6.24 -18.18 8.63
CA SER A 61 -7.16 -19.06 9.33
C SER A 61 -6.38 -20.16 10.04
N ALA A 62 -6.68 -20.41 11.31
CA ALA A 62 -6.22 -21.62 12.00
C ALA A 62 -6.97 -22.88 11.50
N SER A 63 -8.00 -22.70 10.66
CA SER A 63 -8.80 -23.79 10.13
C SER A 63 -8.00 -24.56 9.06
N LYS A 64 -7.79 -25.85 9.32
CA LYS A 64 -7.23 -26.81 8.36
C LYS A 64 -8.26 -27.30 7.33
N ILE A 65 -9.47 -26.73 7.34
CA ILE A 65 -10.62 -27.21 6.57
C ILE A 65 -11.11 -26.04 5.71
N GLY A 66 -10.64 -25.99 4.47
CA GLY A 66 -11.01 -25.03 3.43
C GLY A 66 -10.35 -25.47 2.11
N ALA A 67 -11.04 -25.28 0.99
CA ALA A 67 -10.49 -25.60 -0.33
C ALA A 67 -9.19 -24.81 -0.56
N ALA A 68 -8.25 -25.38 -1.33
CA ALA A 68 -7.01 -24.70 -1.68
C ALA A 68 -7.32 -23.37 -2.39
N GLY A 69 -7.15 -22.25 -1.69
CA GLY A 69 -7.44 -20.90 -2.18
C GLY A 69 -8.51 -20.14 -1.40
N GLU A 70 -9.30 -20.79 -0.55
CA GLU A 70 -10.23 -20.12 0.36
C GLU A 70 -9.60 -19.97 1.74
N ILE A 71 -9.28 -18.74 2.13
CA ILE A 71 -8.98 -18.41 3.52
C ILE A 71 -10.32 -18.50 4.26
N GLY A 72 -10.58 -19.60 4.95
CA GLY A 72 -11.76 -19.77 5.79
C GLY A 72 -11.75 -18.73 6.92
N VAL A 73 -12.43 -17.60 6.74
CA VAL A 73 -12.60 -16.58 7.77
C VAL A 73 -13.98 -16.77 8.39
N ASP A 74 -14.05 -17.44 9.54
CA ASP A 74 -15.30 -17.60 10.30
C ASP A 74 -15.86 -16.24 10.80
N THR A 75 -15.04 -15.19 10.77
CA THR A 75 -15.45 -13.81 11.06
C THR A 75 -14.50 -12.86 10.33
N GLU A 76 -15.03 -11.89 9.57
CA GLU A 76 -14.22 -10.84 8.94
C GLU A 76 -13.45 -10.04 10.00
N LYS A 77 -12.20 -10.41 10.26
CA LYS A 77 -11.33 -9.65 11.16
C LYS A 77 -10.47 -8.69 10.36
N ARG A 78 -11.00 -7.47 10.21
CA ARG A 78 -10.25 -6.34 9.68
C ARG A 78 -9.31 -5.80 10.76
N LYS A 79 -8.05 -5.60 10.38
CA LYS A 79 -7.09 -4.86 11.21
C LYS A 79 -7.30 -3.34 11.09
N VAL A 80 -7.72 -2.88 9.91
CA VAL A 80 -7.92 -1.46 9.58
C VAL A 80 -9.34 -1.23 9.05
N PRO A 81 -9.92 -0.02 9.24
CA PRO A 81 -11.23 0.31 8.67
C PRO A 81 -11.27 0.15 7.14
N ASN A 82 -12.46 -0.09 6.58
CA ASN A 82 -12.63 0.00 5.14
C ASN A 82 -12.29 1.40 4.64
N GLY A 83 -11.73 1.47 3.44
CA GLY A 83 -11.32 2.76 2.88
C GLY A 83 -10.04 3.31 3.49
N THR A 84 -9.26 2.48 4.18
CA THR A 84 -7.92 2.90 4.62
C THR A 84 -7.00 2.98 3.42
N ARG A 85 -6.39 4.15 3.22
CA ARG A 85 -5.35 4.44 2.26
C ARG A 85 -4.00 4.42 2.98
N PHE A 86 -3.03 3.75 2.40
CA PHE A 86 -1.69 3.62 2.92
C PHE A 86 -0.75 4.46 2.07
N ARG A 87 0.14 5.23 2.69
CA ARG A 87 1.09 6.08 1.97
C ARG A 87 2.52 5.60 2.16
N ALA A 88 3.23 5.50 1.05
CA ALA A 88 4.67 5.32 1.01
C ALA A 88 5.33 6.52 0.32
N ARG A 89 6.41 7.02 0.90
CA ARG A 89 7.32 7.95 0.26
C ARG A 89 8.34 7.15 -0.53
N VAL A 90 8.42 7.38 -1.83
CA VAL A 90 9.34 6.67 -2.72
C VAL A 90 10.28 7.66 -3.38
N VAL A 91 11.59 7.45 -3.19
CA VAL A 91 12.63 8.27 -3.78
C VAL A 91 13.30 7.45 -4.88
N CYS A 92 13.17 7.90 -6.12
CA CYS A 92 13.78 7.30 -7.29
C CYS A 92 14.99 8.13 -7.72
N LYS A 93 16.20 7.56 -7.62
CA LYS A 93 17.45 8.17 -8.06
C LYS A 93 18.07 7.33 -9.17
N ASN A 94 18.30 7.93 -10.34
CA ASN A 94 18.88 7.24 -11.49
C ASN A 94 18.15 5.93 -11.86
N GLY A 95 16.83 5.91 -11.70
CA GLY A 95 15.99 4.74 -12.01
C GLY A 95 15.95 3.65 -10.93
N THR A 96 16.67 3.81 -9.81
CA THR A 96 16.58 2.95 -8.62
C THR A 96 15.71 3.62 -7.57
N CYS A 97 14.69 2.93 -7.09
CA CYS A 97 13.70 3.49 -6.17
C CYS A 97 13.76 2.85 -4.79
N SER A 98 13.89 3.66 -3.74
CA SER A 98 13.76 3.24 -2.33
C SER A 98 12.41 3.65 -1.78
N THR A 99 11.76 2.76 -1.03
CA THR A 99 10.43 2.96 -0.46
C THR A 99 10.51 3.10 1.06
N GLU A 100 9.78 4.07 1.60
CA GLU A 100 9.54 4.22 3.03
C GLU A 100 8.03 4.38 3.30
N TRP A 101 7.43 3.44 4.03
CA TRP A 101 6.02 3.54 4.42
C TRP A 101 5.86 4.52 5.59
N LYS A 102 4.99 5.52 5.41
CA LYS A 102 4.85 6.63 6.36
C LYS A 102 3.69 6.44 7.31
N ASP A 103 2.49 6.40 6.75
CA ASP A 103 1.26 6.42 7.53
C ASP A 103 0.09 5.76 6.78
N THR A 104 -1.02 5.70 7.49
CA THR A 104 -2.31 5.29 6.97
C THR A 104 -3.33 6.35 7.29
N GLU A 105 -4.29 6.50 6.40
CA GLU A 105 -5.38 7.45 6.53
C GLU A 105 -6.67 6.74 6.16
N CYS A 106 -7.64 6.79 7.07
CA CYS A 106 -8.98 6.25 6.87
C CYS A 106 -9.97 7.43 6.90
N CYS A 107 -11.25 7.32 6.52
CA CYS A 107 -12.04 6.20 6.04
C CYS A 107 -12.60 6.60 4.67
N TYR A 108 -11.76 6.51 3.65
CA TYR A 108 -12.11 7.00 2.32
C TYR A 108 -13.12 6.08 1.65
N THR A 109 -14.20 6.68 1.16
CA THR A 109 -15.12 5.94 0.31
C THR A 109 -14.48 5.85 -1.07
N ILE A 110 -14.01 4.66 -1.45
CA ILE A 110 -13.37 4.38 -2.76
C ILE A 110 -14.24 4.87 -3.93
N ASP A 111 -15.56 4.91 -3.75
CA ASP A 111 -16.50 5.39 -4.77
C ASP A 111 -16.62 6.93 -4.84
N LEU A 112 -16.21 7.67 -3.80
CA LEU A 112 -16.24 9.14 -3.76
C LEU A 112 -14.91 9.79 -4.18
N GLU A 113 -13.78 9.09 -4.05
CA GLU A 113 -12.44 9.64 -4.36
C GLU A 113 -11.91 9.33 -5.78
N LYS A 114 -12.81 9.03 -6.73
CA LYS A 114 -12.43 8.75 -8.13
C LYS A 114 -12.05 9.98 -8.98
N TYR A 115 -11.76 11.13 -8.36
CA TYR A 115 -11.53 12.39 -9.05
C TYR A 115 -10.28 13.12 -8.56
#